data_AF-A0A834HBD3-F1
#
_entry.id   AF-A0A834HBD3-F1
#
_cell.length_a   1.000
_cell.length_b   1.000
_cell.length_c   1.000
_cell.angle_alpha   90.00
_cell.angle_beta   90.00
_cell.angle_gamma   90.00
#
_symmetry.space_group_name_H-M   'P 1'
#
loop_
_entity.id
_entity.type
_entity.pdbx_description
1 polymer ?
#
loop_
_entity_poly.entity_id
_entity_poly.type
_entity_poly.pdbx_seq_one_letter_code
_entity_poly.pdbx_strand_id
1 'polypeptide(L)'
;MYCARPNQLLNPYLCFFAFILDFRSDSSGNQCWRCEEASGCRDLHRQWPDDAYEEGNLTGIKGLSEAKVDKICEAAEKIVNFGYITGSDALVRRKAVVRITSGSQALDELLGGGIETSAITEAFGEFRSGKTQLAHTLCVSTQLPTSMKGGNGKVAYIDTEGTFRPDRIVPIAERFGMDAGAVLDNIIYARAYTYEHQYNLLLGLAAKMSEEPFRLLIVDSIIALFRVDFTGRGELAERQQKLAQMLSRLTKIAEEFNVAVYMTNQVIADPGGGMFISDPKKPAGGHVLAHAATIRLMFRKGKGEQRVCKVFDAPNLPEAEAISFPSYLNSYLRLALIMITKIAQISLCIQIFNISISSTKIALLARSSS
;
A
#
# COMPACT_ATOMS: atom_id res chain seq x y z
N MET A 1 8.09 -28.08 11.70
CA MET A 1 8.38 -27.35 12.96
C MET A 1 8.46 -25.87 12.63
N TYR A 2 7.39 -25.11 12.87
CA TYR A 2 7.45 -23.66 12.84
C TYR A 2 7.95 -23.18 14.21
N CYS A 3 9.21 -22.77 14.29
CA CYS A 3 9.74 -22.11 15.47
C CYS A 3 9.36 -20.63 15.38
N ALA A 4 8.35 -20.21 16.15
CA ALA A 4 7.95 -18.80 16.24
C ALA A 4 9.15 -17.94 16.69
N ARG A 5 9.47 -16.87 15.95
CA ARG A 5 10.53 -15.94 16.35
C ARG A 5 10.03 -15.07 17.53
N PRO A 6 10.87 -14.73 18.53
CA PRO A 6 10.40 -14.27 19.85
C PRO A 6 9.81 -12.85 19.93
N ASN A 7 9.67 -12.10 18.82
CA ASN A 7 9.38 -10.65 18.87
C ASN A 7 8.34 -10.16 17.86
N GLN A 8 7.57 -11.03 17.20
CA GLN A 8 6.35 -10.60 16.54
C GLN A 8 5.20 -10.75 17.54
N LEU A 9 4.48 -9.65 17.82
CA LEU A 9 3.13 -9.74 18.36
C LEU A 9 2.36 -10.66 17.42
N LEU A 10 2.20 -11.93 17.84
CA LEU A 10 1.49 -12.94 17.07
C LEU A 10 0.11 -12.36 16.79
N ASN A 11 -0.16 -12.13 15.51
CA ASN A 11 -1.48 -11.73 15.08
C ASN A 11 -2.45 -12.83 15.56
N PRO A 12 -3.44 -12.51 16.43
CA PRO A 12 -4.35 -13.48 16.99
C PRO A 12 -5.05 -14.35 15.92
N TYR A 13 -5.16 -13.84 14.69
CA TYR A 13 -5.79 -14.51 13.56
C TYR A 13 -4.89 -15.55 12.84
N LEU A 14 -3.56 -15.37 12.87
CA LEU A 14 -2.60 -16.39 12.41
C LEU A 14 -2.64 -17.62 13.34
N CYS A 15 -2.87 -17.40 14.64
CA CYS A 15 -3.16 -18.48 15.58
C CYS A 15 -4.50 -19.16 15.28
N PHE A 16 -5.54 -18.40 14.88
CA PHE A 16 -6.86 -18.96 14.53
C PHE A 16 -6.83 -19.85 13.27
N PHE A 17 -6.13 -19.43 12.21
CA PHE A 17 -5.94 -20.25 11.00
C PHE A 17 -5.06 -21.48 11.25
N ALA A 18 -3.99 -21.34 12.04
CA ALA A 18 -3.15 -22.46 12.46
C ALA A 18 -3.94 -23.49 13.29
N PHE A 19 -4.89 -23.03 14.12
CA PHE A 19 -5.73 -23.89 14.97
C PHE A 19 -6.75 -24.71 14.17
N ILE A 20 -7.30 -24.16 13.08
CA ILE A 20 -8.30 -24.86 12.24
C ILE A 20 -7.63 -25.88 11.31
N LEU A 21 -6.43 -25.60 10.80
CA LEU A 21 -5.67 -26.56 9.98
C LEU A 21 -5.21 -27.80 10.77
N ASP A 22 -5.09 -27.70 12.09
CA ASP A 22 -4.69 -28.80 12.99
C ASP A 22 -5.87 -29.70 13.44
N PHE A 23 -7.12 -29.36 13.12
CA PHE A 23 -8.31 -30.06 13.63
C PHE A 23 -8.77 -31.25 12.76
N ARG A 24 -7.83 -32.01 12.16
CA ARG A 24 -8.13 -33.35 11.63
C ARG A 24 -7.67 -34.40 12.64
N SER A 25 -8.64 -35.00 13.35
CA SER A 25 -8.36 -36.08 14.29
C SER A 25 -7.75 -37.28 13.57
N ASP A 26 -6.53 -37.69 13.94
CA ASP A 26 -6.12 -39.07 13.71
C ASP A 26 -6.83 -40.00 14.73
N SER A 27 -7.21 -41.17 14.24
CA SER A 27 -7.95 -42.24 14.91
C SER A 27 -7.22 -42.91 16.09
N SER A 28 -6.04 -42.41 16.48
CA SER A 28 -5.14 -43.05 17.44
C SER A 28 -5.00 -42.31 18.78
N GLY A 29 -5.62 -41.13 18.94
CA GLY A 29 -5.67 -40.42 20.24
C GLY A 29 -4.32 -39.94 20.79
N ASN A 30 -3.23 -40.02 20.03
CA ASN A 30 -1.92 -39.49 20.41
C ASN A 30 -1.64 -38.14 19.73
N GLN A 31 -1.36 -37.12 20.54
CA GLN A 31 -0.98 -35.78 20.08
C GLN A 31 0.45 -35.77 19.55
N CYS A 32 0.61 -35.80 18.23
CA CYS A 32 1.90 -35.62 17.57
C CYS A 32 1.77 -34.57 16.46
N TRP A 33 2.45 -33.43 16.65
CA TRP A 33 2.38 -32.26 15.78
C TRP A 33 3.19 -32.47 14.49
N ARG A 34 2.52 -32.83 13.39
CA ARG A 34 3.13 -32.90 12.05
C ARG A 34 2.23 -32.22 11.03
N CYS A 35 2.72 -31.13 10.44
CA CYS A 35 2.14 -30.56 9.22
C CYS A 35 2.38 -31.54 8.06
N GLU A 36 1.37 -32.27 7.65
CA GLU A 36 1.37 -32.94 6.33
C GLU A 36 0.63 -32.07 5.32
N GLU A 37 1.34 -31.78 4.23
CA GLU A 37 0.84 -31.11 3.02
C GLU A 37 -0.28 -31.94 2.38
N ALA A 38 -1.53 -31.73 2.82
CA ALA A 38 -2.68 -32.31 2.17
C ALA A 38 -3.34 -31.29 1.23
N SER A 39 -3.37 -31.66 -0.04
CA SER A 39 -3.95 -31.00 -1.22
C SER A 39 -5.39 -30.48 -1.09
N GLY A 40 -6.06 -30.71 0.03
CA GLY A 40 -7.42 -30.27 0.35
C GLY A 40 -7.54 -28.98 1.17
N CYS A 41 -6.43 -28.40 1.67
CA CYS A 41 -6.50 -27.09 2.37
C CYS A 41 -6.82 -25.92 1.42
N ARG A 42 -6.65 -26.12 0.11
CA ARG A 42 -7.00 -25.11 -0.92
C ARG A 42 -8.52 -24.89 -1.06
N ASP A 43 -9.34 -25.87 -0.68
CA ASP A 43 -10.80 -25.78 -0.85
C ASP A 43 -11.52 -25.13 0.35
N LEU A 44 -10.95 -25.22 1.56
CA LEU A 44 -11.47 -24.52 2.75
C LEU A 44 -11.41 -22.99 2.60
N HIS A 45 -10.41 -22.49 1.86
CA HIS A 45 -10.26 -21.07 1.58
C HIS A 45 -11.35 -20.52 0.63
N ARG A 46 -11.97 -21.39 -0.16
CA ARG A 46 -13.03 -21.05 -1.12
C ARG A 46 -14.43 -21.02 -0.49
N GLN A 47 -14.58 -21.63 0.68
CA GLN A 47 -15.85 -21.78 1.40
C GLN A 47 -15.98 -20.85 2.59
N TRP A 48 -14.96 -20.04 2.90
CA TRP A 48 -15.03 -19.08 4.00
C TRP A 48 -15.89 -17.88 3.58
N PRO A 49 -17.08 -17.66 4.18
CA PRO A 49 -17.89 -16.51 3.88
C PRO A 49 -17.27 -15.25 4.50
N ASP A 50 -17.52 -14.14 3.84
CA ASP A 50 -16.80 -12.87 3.99
C ASP A 50 -17.02 -12.14 5.34
N ASP A 51 -17.92 -12.68 6.16
CA ASP A 51 -18.29 -12.16 7.48
C ASP A 51 -18.25 -13.24 8.57
N ALA A 52 -17.20 -14.06 8.57
CA ALA A 52 -16.90 -15.07 9.61
C ALA A 52 -16.64 -14.52 11.04
N TYR A 53 -17.08 -13.28 11.32
CA TYR A 53 -17.14 -12.67 12.64
C TYR A 53 -18.54 -12.76 13.25
N GLU A 54 -19.56 -13.13 12.47
CA GLU A 54 -20.90 -13.47 12.95
C GLU A 54 -21.07 -14.99 12.92
N GLU A 55 -21.51 -15.59 14.03
CA GLU A 55 -21.78 -17.04 14.17
C GLU A 55 -22.60 -17.60 12.98
N GLY A 56 -23.51 -16.79 12.43
CA GLY A 56 -24.39 -17.15 11.32
C GLY A 56 -23.70 -17.48 9.99
N ASN A 57 -22.46 -17.06 9.79
CA ASN A 57 -21.72 -17.34 8.54
C ASN A 57 -20.88 -18.63 8.64
N LEU A 58 -20.35 -18.94 9.83
CA LEU A 58 -19.53 -20.14 10.05
C LEU A 58 -20.36 -21.44 9.98
N THR A 59 -21.65 -21.37 10.33
CA THR A 59 -22.60 -22.49 10.18
C THR A 59 -22.97 -22.79 8.73
N GLY A 60 -22.75 -21.85 7.82
CA GLY A 60 -22.95 -22.03 6.37
C GLY A 60 -21.89 -22.89 5.68
N ILE A 61 -20.78 -23.18 6.37
CA ILE A 61 -19.68 -23.99 5.83
C ILE A 61 -20.03 -25.48 5.95
N LYS A 62 -20.06 -26.19 4.82
CA LYS A 62 -20.33 -27.64 4.80
C LYS A 62 -19.33 -28.39 5.68
N GLY A 63 -19.84 -29.04 6.73
CA GLY A 63 -19.04 -29.86 7.66
C GLY A 63 -18.80 -29.25 9.04
N LEU A 64 -19.23 -28.00 9.27
CA LEU A 64 -19.25 -27.36 10.58
C LEU A 64 -20.67 -27.42 11.17
N SER A 65 -20.81 -28.10 12.31
CA SER A 65 -22.03 -28.05 13.12
C SER A 65 -22.01 -26.84 14.04
N GLU A 66 -23.16 -26.31 14.44
CA GLU A 66 -23.30 -25.21 15.42
C GLU A 66 -22.41 -25.43 16.66
N ALA A 67 -22.53 -26.60 17.31
CA ALA A 67 -21.71 -26.91 18.50
C ALA A 67 -20.18 -26.97 18.26
N LYS A 68 -19.72 -27.06 17.01
CA LYS A 68 -18.29 -26.94 16.66
C LYS A 68 -17.91 -25.49 16.44
N VAL A 69 -18.78 -24.71 15.81
CA VAL A 69 -18.62 -23.26 15.62
C VAL A 69 -18.48 -22.59 16.99
N ASP A 70 -19.35 -22.90 17.94
CA ASP A 70 -19.31 -22.33 19.29
C ASP A 70 -17.97 -22.59 19.99
N LYS A 71 -17.44 -23.81 19.88
CA LYS A 71 -16.13 -24.17 20.47
C LYS A 71 -14.97 -23.43 19.81
N ILE A 72 -15.06 -23.19 18.50
CA ILE A 72 -14.05 -22.43 17.76
C ILE A 72 -14.09 -20.96 18.20
N CYS A 73 -15.28 -20.37 18.32
CA CYS A 73 -15.47 -19.01 18.81
C CYS A 73 -14.93 -18.85 20.24
N GLU A 74 -15.30 -19.76 21.15
CA GLU A 74 -14.84 -19.73 22.55
C GLU A 74 -13.32 -19.86 22.67
N ALA A 75 -12.69 -20.68 21.81
CA ALA A 75 -11.23 -20.79 21.75
C ALA A 75 -10.58 -19.51 21.22
N ALA A 76 -11.17 -18.87 20.20
CA ALA A 76 -10.69 -17.61 19.65
C ALA A 76 -10.75 -16.47 20.68
N GLU A 77 -11.86 -16.36 21.41
CA GLU A 77 -12.03 -15.36 22.47
C GLU A 77 -10.98 -15.45 23.58
N LYS A 78 -10.45 -16.65 23.85
CA LYS A 78 -9.38 -16.85 24.83
C LYS A 78 -8.01 -16.40 24.31
N ILE A 79 -7.80 -16.41 22.99
CA ILE A 79 -6.53 -16.04 22.34
C ILE A 79 -6.52 -14.53 22.05
N VAL A 80 -7.65 -13.99 21.60
CA VAL A 80 -7.79 -12.60 21.21
C VAL A 80 -8.50 -11.84 22.33
N ASN A 81 -7.84 -10.82 22.88
CA ASN A 81 -8.47 -9.97 23.88
C ASN A 81 -9.48 -9.00 23.22
N PHE A 82 -10.72 -9.47 23.05
CA PHE A 82 -11.87 -8.65 22.64
C PHE A 82 -12.47 -7.97 23.87
N GLY A 83 -11.95 -6.79 24.20
CA GLY A 83 -12.42 -6.03 25.35
C GLY A 83 -12.17 -4.55 25.20
N TYR A 84 -12.74 -3.77 26.11
CA TYR A 84 -12.46 -2.34 26.19
C TYR A 84 -11.00 -2.13 26.57
N ILE A 85 -10.33 -1.26 25.82
CA ILE A 85 -8.96 -0.83 26.10
C ILE A 85 -8.97 0.65 26.51
N THR A 86 -7.98 1.07 27.29
CA THR A 86 -7.82 2.48 27.61
C THR A 86 -7.31 3.27 26.39
N GLY A 87 -7.52 4.58 26.37
CA GLY A 87 -6.97 5.45 25.33
C GLY A 87 -5.44 5.38 25.24
N SER A 88 -4.76 5.16 26.38
CA SER A 88 -3.30 4.96 26.43
C SER A 88 -2.88 3.67 25.73
N ASP A 89 -3.60 2.57 25.94
CA ASP A 89 -3.32 1.31 25.26
C ASP A 89 -3.60 1.40 23.76
N ALA A 90 -4.67 2.10 23.37
CA ALA A 90 -4.96 2.38 21.96
C ALA A 90 -3.83 3.19 21.30
N LEU A 91 -3.28 4.19 21.99
CA LEU A 91 -2.13 4.96 21.52
C LEU A 91 -0.87 4.09 21.38
N VAL A 92 -0.63 3.18 22.33
CA VAL A 92 0.49 2.22 22.24
C VAL A 92 0.31 1.28 21.04
N ARG A 93 -0.90 0.77 20.80
CA ARG A 93 -1.20 -0.06 19.62
C ARG A 93 -0.94 0.68 18.31
N ARG A 94 -1.29 1.98 18.23
CA ARG A 94 -0.99 2.80 17.04
C ARG A 94 0.50 2.98 16.75
N LYS A 95 1.41 2.70 17.69
CA LYS A 95 2.86 2.71 17.41
C LYS A 95 3.29 1.60 16.43
N ALA A 96 2.45 0.57 16.23
CA ALA A 96 2.68 -0.47 15.24
C ALA A 96 2.38 -0.02 13.80
N VAL A 97 1.69 1.12 13.62
CA VAL A 97 1.40 1.70 12.30
C VAL A 97 2.70 2.22 11.68
N VAL A 98 3.01 1.74 10.49
CA VAL A 98 4.16 2.17 9.71
C VAL A 98 3.69 3.25 8.72
N ARG A 99 4.54 4.24 8.45
CA ARG A 99 4.29 5.23 7.40
C ARG A 99 5.31 5.04 6.29
N ILE A 100 4.81 4.73 5.10
CA ILE A 100 5.62 4.44 3.91
C ILE A 100 5.84 5.74 3.15
N THR A 101 7.10 6.11 2.91
CA THR A 101 7.46 7.31 2.15
C THR A 101 6.88 7.26 0.73
N SER A 102 6.34 8.38 0.28
CA SER A 102 5.90 8.62 -1.10
C SER A 102 7.06 8.88 -2.07
N GLY A 103 8.30 8.99 -1.55
CA GLY A 103 9.49 9.40 -2.32
C GLY A 103 9.58 10.90 -2.58
N SER A 104 8.69 11.71 -2.00
CA SER A 104 8.66 13.16 -2.06
C SER A 104 8.53 13.75 -0.64
N GLN A 105 9.51 14.55 -0.23
CA GLN A 105 9.52 15.18 1.10
C GLN A 105 8.27 16.02 1.36
N ALA A 106 7.88 16.87 0.39
CA ALA A 106 6.69 17.72 0.51
C ALA A 106 5.39 16.93 0.68
N LEU A 107 5.28 15.75 0.04
CA LEU A 107 4.10 14.92 0.17
C LEU A 107 4.12 14.12 1.48
N ASP A 108 5.30 13.66 1.91
CA ASP A 108 5.45 12.99 3.21
C ASP A 108 5.16 13.95 4.37
N GLU A 109 5.59 15.20 4.29
CA GLU A 109 5.27 16.24 5.27
C GLU A 109 3.75 16.51 5.33
N LEU A 110 3.11 16.62 4.17
CA LEU A 110 1.65 16.77 4.07
C LEU A 110 0.91 15.61 4.74
N LEU A 111 1.42 14.38 4.59
CA LEU A 111 0.83 13.16 5.12
C LEU A 111 1.28 12.81 6.55
N GLY A 112 2.11 13.66 7.18
CA GLY A 112 2.63 13.38 8.53
C GLY A 112 3.58 12.18 8.60
N GLY A 113 4.31 11.89 7.51
CA GLY A 113 5.35 10.87 7.41
C GLY A 113 5.22 9.92 6.23
N GLY A 114 4.14 10.00 5.45
CA GLY A 114 3.88 9.14 4.29
C GLY A 114 2.53 8.42 4.37
N ILE A 115 2.34 7.39 3.55
CA ILE A 115 1.11 6.58 3.52
C ILE A 115 1.08 5.66 4.73
N GLU A 116 0.04 5.75 5.56
CA GLU A 116 -0.07 4.94 6.77
C GLU A 116 -0.59 3.52 6.49
N THR A 117 -0.07 2.53 7.22
CA THR A 117 -0.60 1.17 7.25
C THR A 117 -1.85 1.07 8.12
N SER A 118 -2.61 -0.03 7.97
CA SER A 118 -3.90 -0.21 8.67
C SER A 118 -4.95 0.85 8.34
N ALA A 119 -4.84 1.46 7.17
CA ALA A 119 -5.79 2.43 6.67
C ALA A 119 -5.94 2.32 5.15
N ILE A 120 -7.07 2.82 4.66
CA ILE A 120 -7.30 2.98 3.22
C ILE A 120 -6.98 4.42 2.83
N THR A 121 -6.05 4.58 1.88
CA THR A 121 -5.77 5.85 1.22
C THR A 121 -6.36 5.84 -0.19
N GLU A 122 -7.35 6.70 -0.43
CA GLU A 122 -7.90 6.99 -1.75
C GLU A 122 -7.10 8.11 -2.42
N ALA A 123 -6.57 7.87 -3.62
CA ALA A 123 -6.10 8.92 -4.51
C ALA A 123 -7.10 9.11 -5.66
N PHE A 124 -7.74 10.27 -5.74
CA PHE A 124 -8.70 10.58 -6.81
C PHE A 124 -8.30 11.82 -7.59
N GLY A 125 -8.71 11.89 -8.85
CA GLY A 125 -8.40 13.03 -9.72
C GLY A 125 -8.52 12.70 -11.19
N GLU A 126 -8.35 13.70 -12.05
CA GLU A 126 -8.44 13.53 -13.50
C GLU A 126 -7.41 12.53 -14.05
N PHE A 127 -7.63 12.07 -15.28
CA PHE A 127 -6.61 11.33 -16.02
C PHE A 127 -5.30 12.13 -16.10
N ARG A 128 -4.16 11.42 -16.03
CA ARG A 128 -2.79 11.99 -16.07
C ARG A 128 -2.44 12.90 -14.87
N SER A 129 -3.17 12.84 -13.77
CA SER A 129 -2.89 13.58 -12.53
C SER A 129 -1.79 12.98 -11.65
N GLY A 130 -1.31 11.76 -11.95
CA GLY A 130 -0.16 11.15 -11.28
C GLY A 130 -0.49 10.03 -10.27
N LYS A 131 -1.76 9.63 -10.14
CA LYS A 131 -2.21 8.56 -9.22
C LYS A 131 -1.43 7.24 -9.36
N THR A 132 -1.41 6.66 -10.57
CA THR A 132 -0.67 5.43 -10.89
C THR A 132 0.85 5.63 -10.77
N GLN A 133 1.34 6.86 -11.01
CA GLN A 133 2.76 7.12 -10.85
C GLN A 133 3.20 7.10 -9.39
N LEU A 134 2.36 7.59 -8.48
CA LEU A 134 2.58 7.42 -7.04
C LEU A 134 2.49 5.94 -6.66
N ALA A 135 1.52 5.19 -7.19
CA ALA A 135 1.41 3.75 -6.96
C ALA A 135 2.71 3.00 -7.31
N HIS A 136 3.28 3.25 -8.49
CA HIS A 136 4.57 2.65 -8.89
C HIS A 136 5.72 3.04 -7.94
N THR A 137 5.77 4.29 -7.48
CA THR A 137 6.79 4.70 -6.48
C THR A 137 6.61 3.94 -5.17
N LEU A 138 5.37 3.79 -4.71
CA LEU A 138 5.04 3.07 -3.48
C LEU A 138 5.39 1.57 -3.58
N CYS A 139 5.30 0.96 -4.77
CA CYS A 139 5.75 -0.42 -4.98
C CYS A 139 7.22 -0.63 -4.60
N VAL A 140 8.06 0.39 -4.80
CA VAL A 140 9.49 0.34 -4.48
C VAL A 140 9.74 0.82 -3.06
N SER A 141 9.19 1.97 -2.66
CA SER A 141 9.49 2.55 -1.35
C SER A 141 9.00 1.69 -0.19
N THR A 142 7.94 0.90 -0.38
CA THR A 142 7.48 -0.09 0.60
C THR A 142 8.54 -1.14 0.92
N GLN A 143 9.36 -1.52 -0.05
CA GLN A 143 10.37 -2.56 0.12
C GLN A 143 11.65 -2.04 0.80
N LEU A 144 11.78 -0.73 0.98
CA LEU A 144 12.91 -0.15 1.71
C LEU A 144 12.88 -0.56 3.19
N PRO A 145 14.06 -0.61 3.85
CA PRO A 145 14.15 -0.73 5.29
C PRO A 145 13.37 0.38 6.01
N THR A 146 12.89 0.06 7.21
CA THR A 146 12.16 1.01 8.07
C THR A 146 13.00 2.24 8.45
N SER A 147 14.33 2.10 8.51
CA SER A 147 15.27 3.23 8.70
C SER A 147 15.19 4.28 7.59
N MET A 148 14.79 3.87 6.37
CA MET A 148 14.58 4.75 5.22
C MET A 148 13.10 5.09 5.00
N LYS A 149 12.26 4.95 6.04
CA LYS A 149 10.80 5.16 5.99
C LYS A 149 10.10 4.22 4.99
N GLY A 150 10.63 3.02 4.78
CA GLY A 150 9.96 1.95 4.05
C GLY A 150 9.13 1.04 4.96
N GLY A 151 8.42 0.09 4.33
CA GLY A 151 7.62 -0.93 5.02
C GLY A 151 8.40 -2.20 5.38
N ASN A 152 9.52 -2.47 4.70
CA ASN A 152 10.25 -3.74 4.77
C ASN A 152 9.34 -4.96 4.52
N GLY A 153 8.56 -4.92 3.45
CA GLY A 153 7.65 -6.00 3.05
C GLY A 153 7.31 -5.99 1.58
N LYS A 154 6.70 -7.09 1.13
CA LYS A 154 6.24 -7.28 -0.26
C LYS A 154 5.04 -6.39 -0.59
N VAL A 155 4.78 -6.26 -1.88
CA VAL A 155 3.69 -5.44 -2.42
C VAL A 155 2.74 -6.31 -3.24
N ALA A 156 1.45 -6.12 -3.04
CA ALA A 156 0.42 -6.68 -3.90
C ALA A 156 -0.19 -5.58 -4.78
N TYR A 157 -0.35 -5.85 -6.06
CA TYR A 157 -0.88 -4.90 -7.05
C TYR A 157 -2.02 -5.57 -7.82
N ILE A 158 -3.23 -5.06 -7.63
CA ILE A 158 -4.42 -5.45 -8.39
C ILE A 158 -4.71 -4.36 -9.41
N ASP A 159 -4.49 -4.68 -10.68
CA ASP A 159 -4.71 -3.78 -11.82
C ASP A 159 -6.04 -4.12 -12.50
N THR A 160 -6.86 -3.10 -12.72
CA THR A 160 -8.13 -3.22 -13.47
C THR A 160 -8.05 -2.52 -14.82
N GLU A 161 -7.18 -1.52 -14.97
CA GLU A 161 -7.08 -0.70 -16.17
C GLU A 161 -5.97 -1.20 -17.13
N GLY A 162 -5.08 -2.08 -16.67
CA GLY A 162 -3.93 -2.58 -17.44
C GLY A 162 -2.85 -1.53 -17.59
N THR A 163 -2.63 -0.70 -16.56
CA THR A 163 -1.68 0.42 -16.56
C THR A 163 -0.37 0.09 -15.84
N PHE A 164 -0.29 -1.04 -15.14
CA PHE A 164 0.96 -1.51 -14.54
C PHE A 164 1.98 -1.81 -15.64
N ARG A 165 3.17 -1.23 -15.52
CA ARG A 165 4.27 -1.34 -16.48
C ARG A 165 5.56 -1.63 -15.71
N PRO A 166 6.05 -2.88 -15.71
CA PRO A 166 7.25 -3.27 -14.95
C PRO A 166 8.49 -2.44 -15.30
N ASP A 167 8.63 -2.03 -16.56
CA ASP A 167 9.70 -1.14 -17.04
C ASP A 167 9.73 0.22 -16.31
N ARG A 168 8.60 0.65 -15.74
CA ARG A 168 8.52 1.89 -14.95
C ARG A 168 9.03 1.70 -13.53
N ILE A 169 9.13 0.47 -13.02
CA ILE A 169 9.64 0.15 -11.69
C ILE A 169 11.17 0.20 -11.65
N VAL A 170 11.83 -0.25 -12.72
CA VAL A 170 13.29 -0.28 -12.84
C VAL A 170 13.96 1.07 -12.49
N PRO A 171 13.62 2.20 -13.14
CA PRO A 171 14.25 3.48 -12.83
C PRO A 171 13.89 4.01 -11.43
N ILE A 172 12.82 3.51 -10.81
CA ILE A 172 12.45 3.84 -9.42
C ILE A 172 13.39 3.11 -8.47
N ALA A 173 13.56 1.80 -8.67
CA ALA A 173 14.45 0.96 -7.88
C ALA A 173 15.89 1.51 -7.92
N GLU A 174 16.39 1.84 -9.11
CA GLU A 174 17.71 2.46 -9.30
C GLU A 174 17.86 3.78 -8.53
N ARG A 175 16.83 4.64 -8.56
CA ARG A 175 16.84 5.91 -7.81
C ARG A 175 16.98 5.69 -6.30
N PHE A 176 16.43 4.60 -5.77
CA PHE A 176 16.55 4.24 -4.36
C PHE A 176 17.77 3.33 -4.08
N GLY A 177 18.60 3.03 -5.08
CA GLY A 177 19.78 2.17 -4.93
C GLY A 177 19.44 0.70 -4.70
N MET A 178 18.28 0.24 -5.16
CA MET A 178 17.82 -1.15 -5.04
C MET A 178 18.06 -1.92 -6.34
N ASP A 179 18.27 -3.24 -6.22
CA ASP A 179 18.29 -4.12 -7.39
C ASP A 179 16.88 -4.25 -7.99
N ALA A 180 16.74 -3.90 -9.26
CA ALA A 180 15.45 -3.87 -9.92
C ALA A 180 14.82 -5.26 -10.07
N GLY A 181 15.63 -6.31 -10.27
CA GLY A 181 15.16 -7.69 -10.36
C GLY A 181 14.52 -8.14 -9.06
N ALA A 182 15.24 -7.99 -7.95
CA ALA A 182 14.75 -8.32 -6.61
C ALA A 182 13.50 -7.51 -6.23
N VAL A 183 13.43 -6.22 -6.62
CA VAL A 183 12.24 -5.39 -6.37
C VAL A 183 11.03 -5.91 -7.15
N LEU A 184 11.21 -6.31 -8.41
CA LEU A 184 10.14 -6.86 -9.25
C LEU A 184 9.64 -8.20 -8.73
N ASP A 185 10.53 -9.09 -8.27
CA ASP A 185 10.17 -10.40 -7.71
C ASP A 185 9.31 -10.29 -6.42
N ASN A 186 9.44 -9.18 -5.70
CA ASN A 186 8.67 -8.90 -4.49
C ASN A 186 7.32 -8.19 -4.75
N ILE A 187 6.96 -7.95 -6.03
CA ILE A 187 5.66 -7.38 -6.42
C ILE A 187 4.77 -8.50 -6.95
N ILE A 188 3.75 -8.87 -6.18
CA ILE A 188 2.69 -9.76 -6.65
C ILE A 188 1.70 -8.96 -7.47
N TYR A 189 1.64 -9.25 -8.77
CA TYR A 189 0.73 -8.60 -9.70
C TYR A 189 -0.43 -9.53 -10.10
N ALA A 190 -1.65 -8.99 -10.13
CA ALA A 190 -2.82 -9.65 -10.70
C ALA A 190 -3.68 -8.64 -11.48
N ARG A 191 -4.24 -9.08 -12.61
CA ARG A 191 -5.18 -8.28 -13.39
C ARG A 191 -6.61 -8.78 -13.19
N ALA A 192 -7.49 -7.90 -12.73
CA ALA A 192 -8.91 -8.19 -12.63
C ALA A 192 -9.65 -7.73 -13.89
N TYR A 193 -10.68 -8.49 -14.27
CA TYR A 193 -11.47 -8.24 -15.48
C TYR A 193 -12.96 -7.98 -15.18
N THR A 194 -13.43 -8.38 -14.01
CA THR A 194 -14.80 -8.16 -13.49
C THR A 194 -14.73 -7.84 -12.00
N TYR A 195 -15.76 -7.20 -11.44
CA TYR A 195 -15.79 -6.89 -10.01
C TYR A 195 -15.73 -8.16 -9.14
N GLU A 196 -16.35 -9.27 -9.56
CA GLU A 196 -16.28 -10.56 -8.87
C GLU A 196 -14.88 -11.17 -8.91
N HIS A 197 -14.19 -11.07 -10.06
CA HIS A 197 -12.81 -11.53 -10.15
C HIS A 197 -11.91 -10.71 -9.24
N GLN A 198 -12.08 -9.39 -9.20
CA GLN A 198 -11.36 -8.51 -8.27
C GLN A 198 -11.57 -8.93 -6.82
N TYR A 199 -12.81 -9.25 -6.45
CA TYR A 199 -13.15 -9.72 -5.11
C TYR A 199 -12.46 -11.05 -4.76
N ASN A 200 -12.52 -12.02 -5.67
CA ASN A 200 -11.86 -13.32 -5.49
C ASN A 200 -10.33 -13.20 -5.38
N LEU A 201 -9.72 -12.25 -6.08
CA LEU A 201 -8.28 -11.96 -5.95
C LEU A 201 -7.92 -11.47 -4.55
N LEU A 202 -8.79 -10.67 -3.89
CA LEU A 202 -8.59 -10.25 -2.51
C LEU A 202 -8.63 -11.43 -1.53
N LEU A 203 -9.51 -12.41 -1.77
CA LEU A 203 -9.56 -13.64 -0.96
C LEU A 203 -8.28 -14.45 -1.08
N GLY A 204 -7.83 -14.68 -2.32
CA GLY A 204 -6.57 -15.39 -2.57
C GLY A 204 -5.33 -14.64 -2.07
N LEU A 205 -5.40 -13.31 -2.01
CA LEU A 205 -4.31 -12.48 -1.49
C LEU A 205 -4.19 -12.60 0.04
N ALA A 206 -5.30 -12.65 0.77
CA ALA A 206 -5.28 -12.84 2.22
C ALA A 206 -4.54 -14.13 2.61
N ALA A 207 -4.71 -15.21 1.83
CA ALA A 207 -3.95 -16.46 1.97
C ALA A 207 -2.44 -16.20 1.93
N LYS A 208 -1.97 -15.52 0.87
CA LYS A 208 -0.54 -15.23 0.69
C LYS A 208 0.00 -14.30 1.76
N MET A 209 -0.81 -13.36 2.24
CA MET A 209 -0.42 -12.43 3.32
C MET A 209 -0.22 -13.12 4.67
N SER A 210 -0.81 -14.31 4.87
CA SER A 210 -0.54 -15.14 6.05
C SER A 210 0.81 -15.88 5.98
N GLU A 211 1.31 -16.15 4.77
CA GLU A 211 2.56 -16.89 4.55
C GLU A 211 3.77 -15.96 4.46
N GLU A 212 3.60 -14.79 3.85
CA GLU A 212 4.68 -13.84 3.58
C GLU A 212 4.35 -12.42 4.08
N PRO A 213 5.37 -11.63 4.50
CA PRO A 213 5.13 -10.29 5.02
C PRO A 213 4.86 -9.28 3.90
N PHE A 214 3.60 -8.87 3.75
CA PHE A 214 3.20 -7.74 2.90
C PHE A 214 3.12 -6.44 3.70
N ARG A 215 3.28 -5.31 3.01
CA ARG A 215 3.11 -3.98 3.60
C ARG A 215 2.33 -2.99 2.77
N LEU A 216 2.06 -3.30 1.51
CA LEU A 216 1.25 -2.48 0.63
C LEU A 216 0.35 -3.35 -0.26
N LEU A 217 -0.91 -2.97 -0.34
CA LEU A 217 -1.88 -3.44 -1.32
C LEU A 217 -2.33 -2.25 -2.18
N ILE A 218 -2.07 -2.32 -3.48
CA ILE A 218 -2.54 -1.35 -4.46
C ILE A 218 -3.74 -1.90 -5.21
N VAL A 219 -4.78 -1.08 -5.36
CA VAL A 219 -5.92 -1.34 -6.24
C VAL A 219 -6.05 -0.19 -7.25
N ASP A 220 -5.64 -0.42 -8.50
CA ASP A 220 -5.66 0.59 -9.57
C ASP A 220 -6.57 0.14 -10.72
N SER A 221 -7.83 0.58 -10.82
CA SER A 221 -8.62 1.41 -9.89
C SER A 221 -9.81 0.64 -9.31
N ILE A 222 -10.31 1.09 -8.15
CA ILE A 222 -11.41 0.42 -7.43
C ILE A 222 -12.76 0.53 -8.15
N ILE A 223 -13.01 1.63 -8.86
CA ILE A 223 -14.31 1.92 -9.50
C ILE A 223 -14.38 1.47 -10.98
N ALA A 224 -13.26 1.21 -11.65
CA ALA A 224 -13.26 0.94 -13.10
C ALA A 224 -14.20 -0.21 -13.50
N LEU A 225 -14.12 -1.36 -12.82
CA LEU A 225 -14.93 -2.53 -13.16
C LEU A 225 -16.41 -2.34 -12.81
N PHE A 226 -16.71 -1.70 -11.67
CA PHE A 226 -18.08 -1.39 -11.28
C PHE A 226 -18.82 -0.44 -12.24
N ARG A 227 -18.09 0.34 -13.05
CA ARG A 227 -18.71 1.20 -14.07
C ARG A 227 -19.07 0.44 -15.35
N VAL A 228 -18.40 -0.68 -15.61
CA VAL A 228 -18.63 -1.51 -16.78
C VAL A 228 -19.70 -2.55 -16.47
N ASP A 229 -19.61 -3.18 -15.30
CA ASP A 229 -20.47 -4.31 -14.91
C ASP A 229 -21.88 -3.86 -14.50
N PHE A 230 -22.04 -2.62 -14.00
CA PHE A 230 -23.33 -2.07 -13.59
C PHE A 230 -23.69 -0.84 -14.43
N THR A 231 -24.85 -0.86 -15.07
CA THR A 231 -25.29 0.17 -16.02
C THR A 231 -26.59 0.85 -15.61
N GLY A 232 -26.65 2.17 -15.81
CA GLY A 232 -27.85 2.96 -15.54
C GLY A 232 -28.15 3.17 -14.05
N ARG A 233 -29.34 3.73 -13.77
CA ARG A 233 -29.79 4.06 -12.41
C ARG A 233 -30.45 2.89 -11.68
N GLY A 234 -30.96 1.90 -12.41
CA GLY A 234 -31.67 0.75 -11.83
C GLY A 234 -30.78 -0.13 -10.97
N GLU A 235 -29.51 -0.27 -11.35
CA GLU A 235 -28.52 -1.13 -10.67
C GLU A 235 -27.68 -0.37 -9.64
N LEU A 236 -27.99 0.90 -9.38
CA LEU A 236 -27.20 1.74 -8.48
C LEU A 236 -27.17 1.19 -7.06
N ALA A 237 -28.30 0.68 -6.56
CA ALA A 237 -28.39 0.13 -5.21
C ALA A 237 -27.49 -1.10 -5.04
N GLU A 238 -27.59 -2.06 -5.97
CA GLU A 238 -26.78 -3.28 -5.98
C GLU A 238 -25.29 -2.96 -6.11
N ARG A 239 -24.93 -2.06 -7.03
CA ARG A 239 -23.56 -1.58 -7.19
C ARG A 239 -23.00 -1.01 -5.88
N GLN A 240 -23.77 -0.19 -5.17
CA GLN A 240 -23.31 0.42 -3.91
C GLN A 240 -23.16 -0.62 -2.80
N GLN A 241 -24.02 -1.64 -2.74
CA GLN A 241 -23.89 -2.74 -1.79
C GLN A 241 -22.64 -3.59 -2.06
N LYS A 242 -22.41 -3.99 -3.31
CA LYS A 242 -21.22 -4.75 -3.71
C LYS A 242 -19.92 -3.97 -3.49
N LEU A 243 -19.95 -2.65 -3.76
CA LEU A 243 -18.82 -1.78 -3.46
C LEU A 243 -18.55 -1.69 -1.95
N ALA A 244 -19.60 -1.59 -1.12
CA ALA A 244 -19.46 -1.58 0.34
C ALA A 244 -18.81 -2.88 0.87
N GLN A 245 -19.21 -4.03 0.34
CA GLN A 245 -18.61 -5.33 0.69
C GLN A 245 -17.11 -5.36 0.36
N MET A 246 -16.74 -4.91 -0.85
CA MET A 246 -15.34 -4.86 -1.26
C MET A 246 -14.50 -3.91 -0.41
N LEU A 247 -15.02 -2.73 -0.09
CA LEU A 247 -14.34 -1.75 0.76
C LEU A 247 -14.19 -2.25 2.20
N SER A 248 -15.24 -2.87 2.76
CA SER A 248 -15.19 -3.52 4.07
C SER A 248 -14.10 -4.59 4.11
N ARG A 249 -13.98 -5.42 3.06
CA ARG A 249 -12.92 -6.43 2.94
C ARG A 249 -11.52 -5.80 2.91
N LEU A 250 -11.34 -4.71 2.18
CA LEU A 250 -10.07 -3.97 2.15
C LEU A 250 -9.69 -3.41 3.53
N THR A 251 -10.64 -2.86 4.28
CA THR A 251 -10.41 -2.37 5.65
C THR A 251 -9.95 -3.53 6.55
N LYS A 252 -10.67 -4.65 6.51
CA LYS A 252 -10.30 -5.87 7.27
C LYS A 252 -8.87 -6.31 6.94
N ILE A 253 -8.49 -6.39 5.66
CA ILE A 253 -7.13 -6.75 5.23
C ILE A 253 -6.09 -5.75 5.76
N ALA A 254 -6.38 -4.45 5.71
CA ALA A 254 -5.46 -3.41 6.17
C ALA A 254 -5.17 -3.54 7.68
N GLU A 255 -6.22 -3.73 8.48
CA GLU A 255 -6.12 -3.87 9.94
C GLU A 255 -5.49 -5.20 10.34
N GLU A 256 -5.94 -6.31 9.74
CA GLU A 256 -5.49 -7.66 10.08
C GLU A 256 -4.01 -7.86 9.77
N PHE A 257 -3.55 -7.49 8.57
CA PHE A 257 -2.16 -7.72 8.15
C PHE A 257 -1.24 -6.51 8.40
N ASN A 258 -1.77 -5.41 8.96
CA ASN A 258 -1.05 -4.14 9.13
C ASN A 258 -0.40 -3.68 7.80
N VAL A 259 -1.21 -3.67 6.75
CA VAL A 259 -0.86 -3.32 5.38
C VAL A 259 -1.45 -1.94 5.05
N ALA A 260 -0.74 -1.12 4.29
CA ALA A 260 -1.30 0.09 3.70
C ALA A 260 -2.15 -0.30 2.47
N VAL A 261 -3.38 0.18 2.39
CA VAL A 261 -4.20 0.01 1.19
C VAL A 261 -4.21 1.33 0.43
N TYR A 262 -3.68 1.31 -0.80
CA TYR A 262 -3.71 2.47 -1.69
C TYR A 262 -4.62 2.16 -2.88
N MET A 263 -5.70 2.92 -3.02
CA MET A 263 -6.64 2.77 -4.12
C MET A 263 -6.69 4.02 -4.97
N THR A 264 -6.74 3.86 -6.28
CA THR A 264 -6.97 4.98 -7.20
C THR A 264 -8.45 5.08 -7.55
N ASN A 265 -8.90 6.31 -7.78
CA ASN A 265 -10.25 6.59 -8.22
C ASN A 265 -10.28 7.71 -9.28
N GLN A 266 -11.35 7.73 -10.07
CA GLN A 266 -11.61 8.71 -11.12
C GLN A 266 -12.64 9.75 -10.64
N VAL A 267 -12.62 10.92 -11.28
CA VAL A 267 -13.63 11.98 -11.05
C VAL A 267 -14.69 11.94 -12.14
N ILE A 268 -15.92 12.28 -11.76
CA ILE A 268 -17.07 12.42 -12.65
C ILE A 268 -17.48 13.89 -12.66
N ALA A 269 -17.90 14.39 -13.83
CA ALA A 269 -18.50 15.71 -13.94
C ALA A 269 -19.88 15.72 -13.27
N ASP A 270 -20.18 16.77 -12.52
CA ASP A 270 -21.50 17.02 -11.94
C ASP A 270 -22.27 18.02 -12.82
N PRO A 271 -23.08 17.55 -13.79
CA PRO A 271 -23.84 18.44 -14.67
C PRO A 271 -24.97 19.21 -13.94
N GLY A 272 -25.28 18.87 -12.69
CA GLY A 272 -26.25 19.59 -11.85
C GLY A 272 -25.61 20.69 -11.00
N GLY A 273 -24.27 20.79 -10.98
CA GLY A 273 -23.57 21.86 -10.28
C GLY A 273 -23.84 23.20 -10.96
N GLY A 274 -24.50 24.12 -10.25
CA GLY A 274 -24.77 25.46 -10.77
C GLY A 274 -23.49 26.16 -11.25
N MET A 275 -23.63 27.10 -12.20
CA MET A 275 -22.53 27.84 -12.87
C MET A 275 -21.54 28.58 -11.94
N PHE A 276 -21.77 28.56 -10.63
CA PHE A 276 -20.96 29.21 -9.60
C PHE A 276 -20.04 28.25 -8.80
N ILE A 277 -20.03 26.95 -9.10
CA ILE A 277 -19.11 25.99 -8.46
C ILE A 277 -17.79 25.95 -9.24
N SER A 278 -16.71 26.38 -8.60
CA SER A 278 -15.37 26.56 -9.21
C SER A 278 -14.69 25.26 -9.68
N ASP A 279 -15.14 24.09 -9.23
CA ASP A 279 -14.71 22.79 -9.77
C ASP A 279 -15.90 21.80 -9.72
N PRO A 280 -16.66 21.63 -10.81
CA PRO A 280 -17.89 20.81 -10.84
C PRO A 280 -17.58 19.30 -10.89
N LYS A 281 -16.54 18.84 -10.18
CA LYS A 281 -16.03 17.47 -10.25
C LYS A 281 -16.16 16.80 -8.89
N LYS A 282 -16.76 15.61 -8.89
CA LYS A 282 -16.92 14.78 -7.71
C LYS A 282 -16.21 13.44 -7.91
N PRO A 283 -15.59 12.87 -6.88
CA PRO A 283 -15.04 11.52 -6.96
C PRO A 283 -16.16 10.50 -7.22
N ALA A 284 -15.85 9.45 -7.98
CA ALA A 284 -16.80 8.37 -8.25
C ALA A 284 -17.02 7.49 -7.00
N GLY A 285 -18.17 6.80 -6.91
CA GLY A 285 -18.47 5.85 -5.81
C GLY A 285 -19.35 6.41 -4.68
N GLY A 286 -19.63 7.72 -4.69
CA GLY A 286 -20.58 8.35 -3.78
C GLY A 286 -20.17 8.26 -2.30
N HIS A 287 -21.17 8.29 -1.41
CA HIS A 287 -20.94 8.32 0.03
C HIS A 287 -20.33 7.03 0.60
N VAL A 288 -20.62 5.88 0.00
CA VAL A 288 -20.08 4.58 0.46
C VAL A 288 -18.55 4.60 0.43
N LEU A 289 -17.97 5.04 -0.68
CA LEU A 289 -16.53 5.14 -0.81
C LEU A 289 -15.95 6.25 0.08
N ALA A 290 -16.66 7.38 0.19
CA ALA A 290 -16.26 8.50 1.04
C ALA A 290 -16.11 8.12 2.51
N HIS A 291 -17.00 7.27 3.04
CA HIS A 291 -16.95 6.85 4.44
C HIS A 291 -15.94 5.72 4.71
N ALA A 292 -15.67 4.88 3.71
CA ALA A 292 -14.74 3.76 3.88
C ALA A 292 -13.26 4.19 3.80
N ALA A 293 -12.95 5.21 3.00
CA ALA A 293 -11.59 5.71 2.85
C ALA A 293 -11.19 6.54 4.09
N THR A 294 -10.11 6.16 4.76
CA THR A 294 -9.58 6.89 5.93
C THR A 294 -8.91 8.19 5.52
N ILE A 295 -8.12 8.15 4.44
CA ILE A 295 -7.41 9.31 3.89
C ILE A 295 -7.81 9.46 2.43
N ARG A 296 -8.20 10.67 2.04
CA ARG A 296 -8.62 11.00 0.68
C ARG A 296 -7.75 12.10 0.12
N LEU A 297 -7.06 11.82 -0.98
CA LEU A 297 -6.10 12.68 -1.63
C LEU A 297 -6.62 13.10 -3.01
N MET A 298 -6.77 14.42 -3.20
CA MET A 298 -7.17 15.00 -4.47
C MET A 298 -5.93 15.36 -5.30
N PHE A 299 -5.79 14.74 -6.47
CA PHE A 299 -4.72 15.01 -7.42
C PHE A 299 -5.22 15.89 -8.57
N ARG A 300 -4.54 17.01 -8.79
CA ARG A 300 -4.77 17.92 -9.93
C ARG A 300 -3.49 18.23 -10.69
N LYS A 301 -3.63 18.63 -11.96
CA LYS A 301 -2.50 19.10 -12.77
C LYS A 301 -2.12 20.50 -12.32
N GLY A 302 -0.83 20.70 -12.00
CA GLY A 302 -0.25 22.02 -11.76
C GLY A 302 0.28 22.66 -13.04
N LYS A 303 1.16 23.66 -12.90
CA LYS A 303 1.80 24.30 -14.05
C LYS A 303 2.84 23.38 -14.69
N GLY A 304 2.71 23.14 -15.99
CA GLY A 304 3.63 22.30 -16.77
C GLY A 304 3.69 20.85 -16.27
N GLU A 305 4.90 20.38 -16.01
CA GLU A 305 5.16 19.14 -15.29
C GLU A 305 5.09 19.42 -13.78
N GLN A 306 3.96 19.84 -13.24
CA GLN A 306 3.73 19.82 -11.78
C GLN A 306 2.42 19.10 -11.51
N ARG A 307 2.34 18.42 -10.37
CA ARG A 307 1.09 17.85 -9.86
C ARG A 307 0.86 18.43 -8.48
N VAL A 308 -0.39 18.66 -8.14
CA VAL A 308 -0.76 19.17 -6.82
C VAL A 308 -1.60 18.09 -6.15
N CYS A 309 -1.23 17.74 -4.94
CA CYS A 309 -1.93 16.82 -4.08
C CYS A 309 -2.52 17.62 -2.92
N LYS A 310 -3.84 17.60 -2.75
CA LYS A 310 -4.53 18.20 -1.61
C LYS A 310 -5.09 17.09 -0.72
N VAL A 311 -4.94 17.22 0.59
CA VAL A 311 -5.71 16.39 1.55
C VAL A 311 -7.17 16.84 1.47
N PHE A 312 -8.04 15.97 0.98
CA PHE A 312 -9.46 16.22 0.83
C PHE A 312 -10.22 15.84 2.10
N ASP A 313 -9.85 14.72 2.71
CA ASP A 313 -10.43 14.23 3.97
C ASP A 313 -9.40 13.35 4.68
N ALA A 314 -9.25 13.53 5.98
CA ALA A 314 -8.38 12.73 6.84
C ALA A 314 -8.72 13.01 8.32
N PRO A 315 -8.70 12.00 9.20
CA PRO A 315 -9.05 12.18 10.62
C PRO A 315 -8.02 12.98 11.41
N ASN A 316 -6.76 13.00 10.97
CA ASN A 316 -5.60 13.50 11.72
C ASN A 316 -4.76 14.53 10.96
N LEU A 317 -5.12 14.88 9.72
CA LEU A 317 -4.36 15.81 8.88
C LEU A 317 -5.20 17.05 8.57
N PRO A 318 -4.61 18.26 8.62
CA PRO A 318 -5.30 19.47 8.21
C PRO A 318 -5.50 19.49 6.68
N GLU A 319 -6.51 20.22 6.22
CA GLU A 319 -6.64 20.53 4.80
C GLU A 319 -5.46 21.39 4.34
N ALA A 320 -4.53 20.75 3.63
CA ALA A 320 -3.35 21.39 3.07
C ALA A 320 -3.05 20.81 1.69
N GLU A 321 -2.19 21.49 0.94
CA GLU A 321 -1.74 21.06 -0.39
C GLU A 321 -0.22 20.98 -0.48
N ALA A 322 0.25 19.99 -1.21
CA ALA A 322 1.64 19.83 -1.58
C ALA A 322 1.74 19.85 -3.11
N ILE A 323 2.73 20.59 -3.61
CA ILE A 323 3.07 20.58 -5.02
C ILE A 323 4.12 19.48 -5.20
N SER A 324 3.73 18.39 -5.85
CA SER A 324 4.65 17.33 -6.23
C SER A 324 5.23 17.60 -7.62
N PHE A 325 6.54 17.40 -7.74
CA PHE A 325 7.24 17.38 -9.02
C PHE A 325 7.00 16.00 -9.68
N PRO A 326 6.60 15.89 -10.96
CA PRO A 326 6.25 14.65 -11.61
C PRO A 326 7.37 14.11 -12.50
N SER A 327 7.21 12.82 -12.77
CA SER A 327 7.69 12.09 -13.94
C SER A 327 9.20 12.08 -14.18
N TYR A 328 9.84 11.04 -13.63
CA TYR A 328 10.88 10.12 -14.17
C TYR A 328 11.91 10.58 -15.21
N LEU A 329 11.66 11.55 -16.08
CA LEU A 329 12.64 12.02 -17.07
C LEU A 329 13.62 13.06 -16.53
N ASN A 330 13.29 13.78 -15.45
CA ASN A 330 14.14 14.91 -15.01
C ASN A 330 15.11 14.59 -13.87
N SER A 331 14.99 13.45 -13.19
CA SER A 331 15.95 13.05 -12.14
C SER A 331 17.31 12.67 -12.72
N TYR A 332 17.35 12.01 -13.88
CA TYR A 332 18.61 11.69 -14.56
C TYR A 332 19.31 12.95 -15.07
N LEU A 333 18.60 13.90 -15.67
CA LEU A 333 19.17 15.18 -16.10
C LEU A 333 19.60 16.05 -14.91
N ARG A 334 18.84 16.11 -13.80
CA ARG A 334 19.28 16.85 -12.60
C ARG A 334 20.45 16.18 -11.89
N LEU A 335 20.45 14.86 -11.70
CA LEU A 335 21.58 14.16 -11.09
C LEU A 335 22.82 14.21 -11.98
N ALA A 336 22.67 14.08 -13.30
CA ALA A 336 23.75 14.30 -14.25
C ALA A 336 24.25 15.76 -14.20
N LEU A 337 23.36 16.75 -14.14
CA LEU A 337 23.76 18.17 -14.02
C LEU A 337 24.45 18.47 -12.68
N ILE A 338 24.00 17.86 -11.58
CA ILE A 338 24.64 17.96 -10.25
C ILE A 338 26.00 17.25 -10.24
N MET A 339 26.11 16.09 -10.88
CA MET A 339 27.39 15.38 -11.05
C MET A 339 28.35 16.18 -11.94
N ILE A 340 27.90 16.71 -13.07
CA ILE A 340 28.70 17.53 -13.98
C ILE A 340 29.17 18.81 -13.28
N THR A 341 28.31 19.48 -12.50
CA THR A 341 28.70 20.69 -11.76
C THR A 341 29.68 20.38 -10.62
N LYS A 342 29.53 19.26 -9.91
CA LYS A 342 30.52 18.81 -8.91
C LYS A 342 31.85 18.42 -9.55
N ILE A 343 31.84 17.72 -10.68
CA ILE A 343 33.05 17.36 -11.44
C ILE A 343 33.74 18.62 -11.95
N ALA A 344 32.98 19.60 -12.46
CA ALA A 344 33.52 20.89 -12.89
C ALA A 344 34.13 21.68 -11.72
N GLN A 345 33.50 21.70 -10.54
CA GLN A 345 34.09 22.31 -9.34
C GLN A 345 35.38 21.62 -8.88
N ILE A 346 35.43 20.28 -8.91
CA ILE A 346 36.64 19.53 -8.56
C ILE A 346 37.77 19.85 -9.55
N SER A 347 37.46 19.89 -10.85
CA SER A 347 38.44 20.23 -11.90
C SER A 347 38.98 21.67 -11.73
N LEU A 348 38.09 22.62 -11.41
CA LEU A 348 38.48 24.01 -11.14
C LEU A 348 39.37 24.13 -9.89
N CYS A 349 39.04 23.40 -8.81
CA CYS A 349 39.88 23.34 -7.61
C CYS A 349 41.27 22.76 -7.90
N ILE A 350 41.38 21.72 -8.73
CA ILE A 350 42.66 21.14 -9.14
C ILE A 350 43.48 22.14 -9.95
N GLN A 351 42.86 22.89 -10.87
CA GLN A 351 43.55 23.94 -11.63
C GLN A 351 44.06 25.07 -10.73
N ILE A 352 43.24 25.55 -9.79
CA ILE A 352 43.64 26.59 -8.83
C ILE A 352 44.80 26.10 -7.94
N PHE A 353 44.75 24.84 -7.49
CA PHE A 353 45.80 24.24 -6.69
C PHE A 353 47.13 24.12 -7.47
N ASN A 354 47.09 23.73 -8.74
CA ASN A 354 48.27 23.66 -9.60
C ASN A 354 48.88 25.03 -9.90
N ILE A 355 48.04 26.07 -10.08
CA ILE A 355 48.51 27.45 -10.24
C ILE A 355 49.19 27.93 -8.95
N SER A 356 48.61 27.65 -7.78
CA SER A 356 49.20 28.00 -6.48
C SER A 356 50.57 27.33 -6.26
N ILE A 357 50.71 26.04 -6.61
CA ILE A 357 51.99 25.33 -6.55
C ILE A 357 53.03 25.95 -7.50
N SER A 358 52.62 26.30 -8.72
CA SER A 358 53.50 26.94 -9.70
C SER A 358 54.01 28.30 -9.21
N SER A 359 53.11 29.14 -8.69
CA SER A 359 53.45 30.45 -8.11
C SER A 359 54.39 30.34 -6.92
N THR A 360 54.19 29.32 -6.07
CA THR A 360 55.06 29.07 -4.90
C THR A 360 56.45 28.58 -5.32
N LYS A 361 56.54 27.74 -6.36
CA LYS A 361 57.82 27.32 -6.94
C LYS A 361 58.59 28.50 -7.56
N ILE A 362 57.91 29.40 -8.26
CA ILE A 362 58.51 30.61 -8.84
C ILE A 362 59.01 31.54 -7.72
N ALA A 363 58.23 31.73 -6.65
CA ALA A 363 58.64 32.54 -5.50
C ALA A 363 59.84 31.95 -4.73
N LEU A 364 59.96 30.63 -4.64
CA LEU A 364 61.11 29.94 -4.05
C LEU A 364 62.38 30.06 -4.90
N LEU A 365 62.26 29.95 -6.23
CA LEU A 365 63.38 30.13 -7.17
C LEU A 365 63.90 31.57 -7.22
N ALA A 366 63.02 32.56 -6.97
CA ALA A 366 63.39 33.97 -6.87
C ALA A 366 64.10 34.33 -5.56
N ARG A 367 63.99 33.50 -4.50
CA ARG A 367 64.71 33.69 -3.22
C ARG A 367 66.05 32.97 -3.15
N SER A 368 66.31 32.02 -4.03
CA SER A 368 67.61 31.33 -4.14
C SER A 368 68.61 32.04 -5.04
N SER A 369 68.22 33.15 -5.67
CA SER A 369 69.02 33.93 -6.62
C SER A 369 69.41 35.33 -6.10
N SER A 370 69.22 35.59 -4.79
CA SER A 370 69.66 36.80 -4.08
C SER A 370 70.80 36.52 -3.13
#